data_AF-A0A943HQH8-F1
#
_entry.id   AF-A0A943HQH8-F1
#
_cell.length_a   1.000
_cell.length_b   1.000
_cell.length_c   1.000
_cell.angle_alpha   90.00
_cell.angle_beta   90.00
_cell.angle_gamma   90.00
#
_symmetry.space_group_name_H-M   'P 1'
#
loop_
_entity.id
_entity.type
_entity.pdbx_description
1 polymer ?
#
loop_
_entity_poly.entity_id
_entity_poly.type
_entity_poly.pdbx_seq_one_letter_code
_entity_poly.pdbx_strand_id
1 'polypeptide(L)'
;MRKNKSVISVDKLTLCYKATRELVDRLNEYNELIDGDDCFRLVRVPSDEALFANCFHVMIKFSFGNAGGIVEKKLATLKTKLRSMDDSKVNYVWLYLENWVFYEVFGVYDGSKCNWLSSVDYIVDELGLRFNNITDLHISLDTNINFAKRIKHAQFSDDYKVILNGTLRSNKKEILGEILHIQTGDQCRLRTLTIYVNPKKQDGLSLKIYDKKKELEKSHKSYIPKWHGLKDKNYRVELTVKNEHLKEFYQWKNETFPNELLMATLASQSQSQDLLFDMLYYFSNRLLRFSYNGKGISIFQL
;
A
#
# COMPACT_ATOMS: atom_id res chain seq x y z
N MET A 1 -23.86 16.92 14.07
CA MET A 1 -23.14 15.66 13.74
C MET A 1 -21.75 16.00 13.22
N ARG A 2 -20.67 15.39 13.73
CA ARG A 2 -19.34 15.55 13.11
C ARG A 2 -19.37 14.81 11.76
N LYS A 3 -19.08 15.51 10.65
CA LYS A 3 -19.00 14.91 9.31
C LYS A 3 -17.98 13.76 9.35
N ASN A 4 -18.32 12.61 8.75
CA ASN A 4 -17.35 11.52 8.56
C ASN A 4 -16.22 12.07 7.70
N LYS A 5 -14.99 11.93 8.20
CA LYS A 5 -13.79 12.30 7.46
C LYS A 5 -13.02 11.03 7.17
N SER A 6 -12.73 10.80 5.91
CA SER A 6 -11.97 9.67 5.44
C SER A 6 -11.09 10.12 4.29
N VAL A 7 -9.87 9.60 4.25
CA VAL A 7 -8.94 9.77 3.13
C VAL A 7 -8.34 8.41 2.86
N ILE A 8 -8.39 7.97 1.60
CA ILE A 8 -7.74 6.74 1.18
C ILE A 8 -6.43 7.05 0.45
N SER A 9 -5.42 6.20 0.59
CA SER A 9 -4.09 6.37 -0.02
C SER A 9 -3.40 5.02 -0.17
N VAL A 10 -2.38 4.98 -1.01
CA VAL A 10 -1.39 3.91 -1.00
C VAL A 10 -0.51 4.05 0.25
N ASP A 11 -0.24 2.96 0.96
CA ASP A 11 0.68 2.95 2.11
C ASP A 11 1.96 2.13 1.81
N LYS A 12 1.88 1.18 0.88
CA LYS A 12 3.03 0.41 0.39
C LYS A 12 2.80 0.02 -1.06
N LEU A 13 3.84 0.08 -1.87
CA LEU A 13 3.80 -0.33 -3.26
C LEU A 13 5.12 -0.97 -3.65
N THR A 14 5.04 -2.15 -4.28
CA THR A 14 6.16 -2.80 -4.95
C THR A 14 5.78 -3.06 -6.39
N LEU A 15 6.60 -2.53 -7.29
CA LEU A 15 6.41 -2.57 -8.72
C LEU A 15 7.42 -3.55 -9.32
N CYS A 16 7.00 -4.30 -10.33
CA CYS A 16 7.88 -5.13 -11.11
C CYS A 16 7.89 -4.65 -12.55
N TYR A 17 9.09 -4.57 -13.11
CA TYR A 17 9.38 -4.13 -14.46
C TYR A 17 10.16 -5.20 -15.21
N LYS A 18 10.09 -5.15 -16.53
CA LYS A 18 10.99 -5.85 -17.44
C LYS A 18 12.14 -4.91 -17.82
N ALA A 19 13.36 -5.40 -17.73
CA ALA A 19 14.57 -4.67 -18.12
C ALA A 19 15.18 -5.23 -19.41
N THR A 20 15.90 -4.39 -20.13
CA THR A 20 16.79 -4.84 -21.21
C THR A 20 18.01 -5.56 -20.63
N ARG A 21 18.70 -6.35 -21.46
CA ARG A 21 19.97 -6.97 -21.08
C ARG A 21 21.03 -5.92 -20.78
N GLU A 22 21.13 -4.90 -21.62
CA GLU A 22 22.06 -3.79 -21.47
C GLU A 22 21.93 -3.09 -20.11
N LEU A 23 20.71 -2.83 -19.64
CA LEU A 23 20.52 -2.26 -18.30
C LEU A 23 21.03 -3.19 -17.20
N VAL A 24 20.74 -4.49 -17.30
CA VAL A 24 21.18 -5.47 -16.29
C VAL A 24 22.70 -5.58 -16.26
N ASP A 25 23.36 -5.57 -17.42
CA ASP A 25 24.82 -5.60 -17.51
C ASP A 25 25.43 -4.36 -16.84
N ARG A 26 24.89 -3.16 -17.12
CA ARG A 26 25.26 -1.92 -16.41
C ARG A 26 25.05 -2.05 -14.90
N LEU A 27 23.91 -2.60 -14.46
CA LEU A 27 23.61 -2.82 -13.04
C LEU A 27 24.50 -3.90 -12.38
N ASN A 28 25.19 -4.75 -13.13
CA ASN A 28 26.17 -5.69 -12.59
C ASN A 28 27.55 -5.03 -12.43
N GLU A 29 27.90 -4.12 -13.34
CA GLU A 29 29.24 -3.50 -13.39
C GLU A 29 29.37 -2.27 -12.51
N TYR A 30 28.35 -1.41 -12.49
CA TYR A 30 28.45 -0.11 -11.84
C TYR A 30 27.93 -0.11 -10.41
N ASN A 31 28.65 0.57 -9.50
CA ASN A 31 28.18 0.84 -8.14
C ASN A 31 27.28 2.07 -8.05
N GLU A 32 27.34 2.94 -9.06
CA GLU A 32 26.57 4.16 -9.13
C GLU A 32 26.16 4.45 -10.58
N LEU A 33 24.91 4.88 -10.77
CA LEU A 33 24.40 5.37 -12.06
C LEU A 33 23.65 6.67 -11.79
N ILE A 34 23.99 7.73 -12.52
CA ILE A 34 23.35 9.04 -12.44
C ILE A 34 22.53 9.22 -13.71
N ASP A 35 21.33 9.78 -13.60
CA ASP A 35 20.47 10.10 -14.73
C ASP A 35 20.99 11.29 -15.55
N GLY A 36 20.44 11.48 -16.75
CA GLY A 36 20.89 12.54 -17.66
C GLY A 36 20.72 13.95 -17.09
N ASP A 37 19.67 14.17 -16.29
CA ASP A 37 19.31 15.48 -15.73
C ASP A 37 19.84 15.72 -14.30
N ASP A 38 20.63 14.79 -13.75
CA ASP A 38 21.08 14.78 -12.34
C ASP A 38 19.94 14.91 -11.30
N CYS A 39 18.75 14.41 -11.64
CA CYS A 39 17.57 14.40 -10.78
C CYS A 39 17.49 13.14 -9.91
N PHE A 40 18.13 12.03 -10.30
CA PHE A 40 18.26 10.84 -9.48
C PHE A 40 19.54 10.05 -9.74
N ARG A 41 19.92 9.23 -8.75
CA ARG A 41 20.98 8.25 -8.92
C ARG A 41 20.65 6.92 -8.27
N LEU A 42 21.16 5.85 -8.87
CA LEU A 42 21.19 4.53 -8.28
C LEU A 42 22.50 4.36 -7.51
N VAL A 43 22.44 3.99 -6.23
CA VAL A 43 23.62 3.72 -5.40
C VAL A 43 23.55 2.28 -4.91
N ARG A 44 24.54 1.46 -5.29
CA ARG A 44 24.58 0.04 -4.90
C ARG A 44 24.67 -0.08 -3.39
N VAL A 45 23.92 -1.03 -2.85
CA VAL A 45 23.99 -1.41 -1.45
C VAL A 45 24.13 -2.93 -1.32
N PRO A 46 24.71 -3.41 -0.22
CA PRO A 46 24.74 -4.84 0.08
C PRO A 46 23.33 -5.44 0.06
N SER A 47 23.22 -6.68 -0.41
CA SER A 47 21.99 -7.46 -0.31
C SER A 47 22.28 -8.71 0.50
N ASP A 48 21.61 -8.83 1.64
CA ASP A 48 21.68 -10.03 2.47
C ASP A 48 20.72 -11.14 1.97
N GLU A 49 19.99 -10.87 0.89
CA GLU A 49 18.97 -11.76 0.35
C GLU A 49 19.53 -12.58 -0.82
N ALA A 50 19.72 -13.89 -0.62
CA ALA A 50 20.31 -14.82 -1.58
C ALA A 50 19.65 -14.85 -2.98
N LEU A 51 18.42 -14.34 -3.10
CA LEU A 51 17.66 -14.31 -4.37
C LEU A 51 18.01 -13.13 -5.27
N PHE A 52 18.64 -12.08 -4.75
CA PHE A 52 18.91 -10.84 -5.48
C PHE A 52 20.41 -10.72 -5.82
N ALA A 53 20.70 -10.48 -7.11
CA ALA A 53 22.06 -10.21 -7.58
C ALA A 53 22.50 -8.80 -7.21
N ASN A 54 21.62 -7.83 -7.45
CA ASN A 54 21.93 -6.43 -7.23
C ASN A 54 20.81 -5.76 -6.45
N CYS A 55 21.22 -4.87 -5.55
CA CYS A 55 20.36 -4.01 -4.76
C CYS A 55 20.90 -2.59 -4.85
N PHE A 56 20.03 -1.65 -5.18
CA PHE A 56 20.36 -0.23 -5.33
C PHE A 56 19.36 0.62 -4.56
N HIS A 57 19.83 1.65 -3.88
CA HIS A 57 18.99 2.76 -3.47
C HIS A 57 18.76 3.69 -4.66
N VAL A 58 17.50 4.03 -4.92
CA VAL A 58 17.14 5.12 -5.84
C VAL A 58 17.08 6.40 -5.02
N MET A 59 18.11 7.23 -5.17
CA MET A 59 18.22 8.52 -4.49
C MET A 59 17.73 9.60 -5.43
N ILE A 60 16.74 10.38 -5.01
CA ILE A 60 16.27 11.54 -5.77
C ILE A 60 16.87 12.82 -5.20
N LYS A 61 17.18 13.76 -6.09
CA LYS A 61 17.70 15.09 -5.77
C LYS A 61 16.65 16.13 -6.12
N PHE A 62 16.36 17.04 -5.19
CA PHE A 62 15.39 18.10 -5.42
C PHE A 62 15.62 19.30 -4.50
N SER A 63 15.14 20.47 -4.92
CA SER A 63 15.30 21.73 -4.19
C SER A 63 13.99 22.16 -3.53
N PHE A 64 14.02 22.48 -2.23
CA PHE A 64 12.88 23.07 -1.53
C PHE A 64 12.91 24.60 -1.62
N GLY A 65 12.17 25.16 -2.59
CA GLY A 65 11.88 26.59 -2.67
C GLY A 65 13.11 27.50 -2.82
N ASN A 66 12.90 28.81 -2.67
CA ASN A 66 13.88 29.87 -2.94
C ASN A 66 15.07 29.93 -1.95
N ALA A 67 15.20 28.99 -1.01
CA ALA A 67 16.23 28.98 0.03
C ALA A 67 17.44 28.06 -0.27
N GLY A 68 17.50 27.44 -1.46
CA GLY A 68 18.77 27.05 -2.09
C GLY A 68 19.50 25.79 -1.56
N GLY A 69 18.82 24.86 -0.89
CA GLY A 69 19.42 23.58 -0.51
C GLY A 69 18.98 22.44 -1.43
N ILE A 70 19.94 21.75 -2.08
CA ILE A 70 19.69 20.46 -2.74
C ILE A 70 19.51 19.43 -1.62
N VAL A 71 18.33 18.80 -1.59
CA VAL A 71 18.04 17.68 -0.71
C VAL A 71 18.14 16.41 -1.52
N GLU A 72 18.85 15.43 -0.97
CA GLU A 72 18.87 14.08 -1.50
C GLU A 72 18.12 13.14 -0.55
N LYS A 73 17.23 12.31 -1.11
CA LYS A 73 16.41 11.40 -0.32
C LYS A 73 16.21 10.08 -1.04
N LYS A 74 16.24 8.98 -0.30
CA LYS A 74 15.93 7.66 -0.82
C LYS A 74 14.45 7.58 -1.18
N LEU A 75 14.13 7.41 -2.46
CA LEU A 75 12.77 7.19 -2.96
C LEU A 75 12.40 5.71 -2.99
N ALA A 76 13.33 4.85 -3.37
CA ALA A 76 13.07 3.41 -3.47
C ALA A 76 14.32 2.56 -3.24
N THR A 77 14.09 1.25 -3.16
CA THR A 77 15.12 0.24 -3.38
C THR A 77 14.81 -0.51 -4.68
N LEU A 78 15.75 -0.51 -5.61
CA LEU A 78 15.70 -1.31 -6.84
C LEU A 78 16.43 -2.63 -6.60
N LYS A 79 15.80 -3.76 -6.94
CA LYS A 79 16.40 -5.09 -6.83
C LYS A 79 16.30 -5.88 -8.12
N THR A 80 17.33 -6.63 -8.44
CA THR A 80 17.39 -7.53 -9.60
C THR A 80 17.70 -8.95 -9.14
N LYS A 81 17.05 -9.96 -9.74
CA LYS A 81 17.29 -11.36 -9.37
C LYS A 81 18.61 -11.88 -9.92
N LEU A 82 19.24 -12.80 -9.17
CA LEU A 82 20.32 -13.62 -9.68
C LEU A 82 19.81 -14.47 -10.85
N ARG A 83 20.53 -14.46 -11.98
CA ARG A 83 20.15 -15.23 -13.16
C ARG A 83 21.21 -16.22 -13.58
N SER A 84 20.74 -17.37 -14.07
CA SER A 84 21.50 -18.26 -14.94
C SER A 84 21.68 -17.59 -16.31
N MET A 85 22.82 -17.82 -16.96
CA MET A 85 23.27 -17.30 -18.28
C MET A 85 22.37 -17.64 -19.50
N ASP A 86 21.07 -17.86 -19.31
CA ASP A 86 20.13 -18.22 -20.38
C ASP A 86 19.47 -16.96 -20.97
N ASP A 87 19.87 -16.65 -22.19
CA ASP A 87 19.45 -15.46 -22.95
C ASP A 87 17.96 -15.44 -23.31
N SER A 88 17.23 -16.55 -23.15
CA SER A 88 15.80 -16.63 -23.47
C SER A 88 14.87 -16.07 -22.39
N LYS A 89 15.39 -15.78 -21.19
CA LYS A 89 14.54 -15.41 -20.04
C LYS A 89 14.34 -13.89 -19.96
N VAL A 90 13.16 -13.44 -19.51
CA VAL A 90 12.82 -12.00 -19.36
C VAL A 90 13.43 -11.36 -18.11
N ASN A 91 14.35 -10.39 -18.21
CA ASN A 91 14.95 -9.76 -17.03
C ASN A 91 13.92 -8.98 -16.21
N TYR A 92 13.76 -9.32 -14.93
CA TYR A 92 12.82 -8.65 -14.03
C TYR A 92 13.56 -7.80 -13.00
N VAL A 93 12.99 -6.62 -12.74
CA VAL A 93 13.47 -5.65 -11.75
C VAL A 93 12.32 -5.29 -10.83
N TRP A 94 12.59 -5.21 -9.52
CA TRP A 94 11.60 -4.80 -8.51
C TRP A 94 11.96 -3.43 -7.95
N LEU A 95 10.97 -2.56 -7.85
CA LEU A 95 11.08 -1.25 -7.22
C LEU A 95 10.24 -1.23 -5.94
N TYR A 96 10.91 -1.17 -4.80
CA TYR A 96 10.31 -1.09 -3.46
C TYR A 96 10.29 0.36 -3.01
N LEU A 97 9.14 1.01 -3.09
CA LEU A 97 8.99 2.43 -2.77
C LEU A 97 8.98 2.68 -1.26
N GLU A 98 9.65 3.76 -0.84
CA GLU A 98 9.64 4.21 0.54
C GLU A 98 8.28 4.79 0.94
N ASN A 99 7.84 4.58 2.18
CA ASN A 99 6.49 4.95 2.62
C ASN A 99 6.20 6.46 2.49
N TRP A 100 7.21 7.32 2.68
CA TRP A 100 7.04 8.78 2.58
C TRP A 100 6.63 9.23 1.16
N VAL A 101 6.94 8.44 0.13
CA VAL A 101 6.63 8.72 -1.28
C VAL A 101 5.13 8.93 -1.50
N PHE A 102 4.29 8.25 -0.73
CA PHE A 102 2.82 8.31 -0.88
C PHE A 102 2.16 9.47 -0.14
N TYR A 103 2.92 10.20 0.69
CA TYR A 103 2.37 11.16 1.66
C TYR A 103 3.04 12.54 1.63
N GLU A 104 4.22 12.67 1.05
CA GLU A 104 4.82 13.98 0.81
C GLU A 104 4.34 14.54 -0.53
N VAL A 105 4.01 15.83 -0.54
CA VAL A 105 3.53 16.51 -1.75
C VAL A 105 4.71 16.72 -2.69
N PHE A 106 4.58 16.21 -3.91
CA PHE A 106 5.47 16.50 -5.02
C PHE A 106 5.04 17.79 -5.72
N GLY A 107 3.74 17.90 -6.02
CA GLY A 107 3.17 19.06 -6.69
C GLY A 107 1.67 19.16 -6.47
N VAL A 108 1.09 20.28 -6.90
CA VAL A 108 -0.36 20.48 -6.93
C VAL A 108 -0.75 20.75 -8.37
N TYR A 109 -1.58 19.87 -8.93
CA TYR A 109 -2.04 19.93 -10.32
C TYR A 109 -3.57 19.92 -10.30
N ASP A 110 -4.19 20.88 -11.00
CA ASP A 110 -5.65 21.04 -11.07
C ASP A 110 -6.34 21.06 -9.69
N GLY A 111 -5.69 21.69 -8.70
CA GLY A 111 -6.18 21.78 -7.33
C GLY A 111 -6.06 20.48 -6.51
N SER A 112 -5.50 19.41 -7.09
CA SER A 112 -5.23 18.14 -6.42
C SER A 112 -3.77 18.00 -6.03
N LYS A 113 -3.50 17.48 -4.83
CA LYS A 113 -2.14 17.17 -4.39
C LYS A 113 -1.70 15.87 -5.04
N CYS A 114 -0.54 15.89 -5.68
CA CYS A 114 0.16 14.70 -6.14
C CYS A 114 1.35 14.41 -5.24
N ASN A 115 1.57 13.15 -4.91
CA ASN A 115 2.70 12.72 -4.10
C ASN A 115 3.91 12.33 -4.97
N TRP A 116 5.02 11.95 -4.35
CA TRP A 116 6.27 11.63 -5.04
C TRP A 116 6.22 10.37 -5.91
N LEU A 117 5.13 9.59 -5.86
CA LEU A 117 4.91 8.50 -6.83
C LEU A 117 4.89 9.05 -8.27
N SER A 118 4.51 10.32 -8.47
CA SER A 118 4.56 11.00 -9.78
C SER A 118 5.94 11.04 -10.42
N SER A 119 7.02 10.87 -9.65
CA SER A 119 8.39 10.83 -10.20
C SER A 119 8.81 9.45 -10.73
N VAL A 120 8.03 8.39 -10.46
CA VAL A 120 8.40 7.03 -10.84
C VAL A 120 8.41 6.86 -12.35
N ASP A 121 7.48 7.47 -13.08
CA ASP A 121 7.41 7.37 -14.55
C ASP A 121 8.71 7.88 -15.20
N TYR A 122 9.23 9.02 -14.75
CA TYR A 122 10.53 9.54 -15.19
C TYR A 122 11.69 8.55 -14.92
N ILE A 123 11.77 8.01 -13.69
CA ILE A 123 12.84 7.09 -13.30
C ILE A 123 12.81 5.82 -14.16
N VAL A 124 11.62 5.28 -14.43
CA VAL A 124 11.51 4.03 -15.19
C VAL A 124 11.77 4.25 -16.67
N ASP A 125 11.41 5.41 -17.22
CA ASP A 125 11.70 5.80 -18.59
C ASP A 125 13.21 5.99 -18.81
N GLU A 126 13.90 6.71 -17.92
CA GLU A 126 15.36 6.90 -17.96
C GLU A 126 16.14 5.58 -17.87
N LEU A 127 15.59 4.62 -17.12
CA LEU A 127 16.17 3.27 -17.02
C LEU A 127 15.74 2.33 -18.16
N GLY A 128 14.84 2.76 -19.06
CA GLY A 128 14.30 1.92 -20.13
C GLY A 128 13.49 0.71 -19.62
N LEU A 129 12.86 0.85 -18.45
CA LEU A 129 12.08 -0.21 -17.80
C LEU A 129 10.66 -0.25 -18.33
N ARG A 130 10.19 -1.45 -18.69
CA ARG A 130 8.79 -1.65 -19.13
C ARG A 130 7.95 -2.21 -18.01
N PHE A 131 6.85 -1.56 -17.67
CA PHE A 131 5.98 -2.01 -16.60
C PHE A 131 5.50 -3.46 -16.84
N ASN A 132 5.58 -4.29 -15.79
CA ASN A 132 5.08 -5.66 -15.83
C ASN A 132 3.85 -5.83 -14.96
N ASN A 133 3.98 -5.56 -13.66
CA ASN A 133 2.86 -5.63 -12.73
C ASN A 133 3.15 -4.97 -11.37
N ILE A 134 2.09 -4.75 -10.60
CA ILE A 134 2.18 -4.52 -9.15
C ILE A 134 2.26 -5.90 -8.46
N THR A 135 3.31 -6.10 -7.66
CA THR A 135 3.50 -7.36 -6.90
C THR A 135 2.99 -7.26 -5.47
N ASP A 136 2.97 -6.05 -4.91
CA ASP A 136 2.51 -5.79 -3.54
C ASP A 136 1.89 -4.39 -3.47
N LEU A 137 0.65 -4.29 -3.02
CA LEU A 137 -0.04 -3.03 -2.78
C LEU A 137 -0.72 -3.07 -1.42
N HIS A 138 -0.45 -2.07 -0.58
CA HIS A 138 -1.21 -1.82 0.64
C HIS A 138 -2.01 -0.54 0.46
N ILE A 139 -3.33 -0.65 0.66
CA ILE A 139 -4.27 0.46 0.60
C ILE A 139 -4.63 0.84 2.04
N SER A 140 -4.54 2.11 2.39
CA SER A 140 -4.91 2.62 3.71
C SER A 140 -6.08 3.60 3.62
N LEU A 141 -7.15 3.35 4.37
CA LEU A 141 -8.23 4.29 4.64
C LEU A 141 -8.07 4.85 6.05
N ASP A 142 -7.66 6.11 6.15
CA ASP A 142 -7.57 6.84 7.40
C ASP A 142 -8.86 7.59 7.68
N THR A 143 -9.39 7.47 8.90
CA THR A 143 -10.71 8.00 9.25
C THR A 143 -10.83 8.38 10.73
N ASN A 144 -11.83 9.19 11.06
CA ASN A 144 -12.23 9.44 12.43
C ASN A 144 -13.12 8.34 13.04
N ILE A 145 -13.46 7.28 12.29
CA ILE A 145 -14.31 6.16 12.72
C ILE A 145 -13.48 4.99 13.27
N ASN A 146 -13.81 4.52 14.48
CA ASN A 146 -13.16 3.35 15.07
C ASN A 146 -13.82 2.05 14.58
N PHE A 147 -13.48 1.62 13.36
CA PHE A 147 -14.01 0.38 12.77
C PHE A 147 -13.63 -0.87 13.57
N ALA A 148 -12.46 -0.90 14.22
CA ALA A 148 -12.06 -2.04 15.05
C ALA A 148 -13.07 -2.27 16.18
N LYS A 149 -13.50 -1.21 16.87
CA LYS A 149 -14.50 -1.31 17.93
C LYS A 149 -15.87 -1.74 17.39
N ARG A 150 -16.28 -1.24 16.22
CA ARG A 150 -17.55 -1.59 15.57
C ARG A 150 -17.58 -3.06 15.14
N ILE A 151 -16.52 -3.54 14.51
CA ILE A 151 -16.35 -4.94 14.11
C ILE A 151 -16.37 -5.86 15.33
N LYS A 152 -15.62 -5.52 16.39
CA LYS A 152 -15.65 -6.29 17.65
C LYS A 152 -17.08 -6.37 18.20
N HIS A 153 -17.78 -5.24 18.28
CA HIS A 153 -19.17 -5.23 18.75
C HIS A 153 -20.09 -6.12 17.90
N ALA A 154 -20.03 -5.99 16.56
CA ALA A 154 -20.86 -6.78 15.66
C ALA A 154 -20.54 -8.28 15.75
N GLN A 155 -19.27 -8.67 15.86
CA GLN A 155 -18.89 -10.09 15.99
C GLN A 155 -19.51 -10.75 17.25
N PHE A 156 -19.57 -10.02 18.36
CA PHE A 156 -20.04 -10.53 19.65
C PHE A 156 -21.52 -10.24 19.94
N SER A 157 -22.23 -9.49 19.10
CA SER A 157 -23.67 -9.27 19.23
C SER A 157 -24.47 -10.39 18.55
N ASP A 158 -25.61 -10.75 19.13
CA ASP A 158 -26.55 -11.72 18.56
C ASP A 158 -27.35 -11.17 17.37
N ASP A 159 -27.43 -9.85 17.25
CA ASP A 159 -28.12 -9.18 16.14
C ASP A 159 -27.41 -9.38 14.79
N TYR A 160 -26.13 -9.76 14.84
CA TYR A 160 -25.28 -9.92 13.67
C TYR A 160 -24.85 -11.37 13.48
N LYS A 161 -24.84 -11.79 12.22
CA LYS A 161 -24.18 -13.02 11.77
C LYS A 161 -22.90 -12.67 11.02
N VAL A 162 -21.83 -13.39 11.30
CA VAL A 162 -20.53 -13.17 10.65
C VAL A 162 -20.50 -13.88 9.31
N ILE A 163 -20.03 -13.19 8.27
CA ILE A 163 -19.71 -13.79 6.97
C ILE A 163 -18.20 -13.59 6.77
N LEU A 164 -17.46 -14.68 6.82
CA LEU A 164 -15.99 -14.70 6.80
C LEU A 164 -15.52 -15.52 5.60
N ASN A 165 -14.71 -14.89 4.73
CA ASN A 165 -14.25 -15.48 3.46
C ASN A 165 -15.43 -16.00 2.62
N GLY A 166 -16.47 -15.18 2.49
CA GLY A 166 -17.72 -15.51 1.79
C GLY A 166 -18.64 -16.52 2.48
N THR A 167 -18.22 -17.15 3.58
CA THR A 167 -18.99 -18.20 4.26
C THR A 167 -19.72 -17.66 5.49
N LEU A 168 -21.04 -17.90 5.58
CA LEU A 168 -21.83 -17.58 6.77
C LEU A 168 -21.42 -18.46 7.94
N ARG A 169 -21.04 -17.85 9.06
CA ARG A 169 -20.66 -18.53 10.31
C ARG A 169 -21.83 -18.49 11.28
N SER A 170 -22.66 -19.53 11.23
CA SER A 170 -23.88 -19.64 12.05
C SER A 170 -23.58 -20.13 13.47
N ASN A 171 -22.51 -20.90 13.69
CA ASN A 171 -22.14 -21.41 15.00
C ASN A 171 -21.37 -20.35 15.80
N LYS A 172 -22.01 -19.74 16.79
CA LYS A 172 -21.39 -18.72 17.68
C LYS A 172 -20.23 -19.25 18.53
N LYS A 173 -20.10 -20.58 18.70
CA LYS A 173 -19.00 -21.21 19.44
C LYS A 173 -17.81 -21.59 18.54
N GLU A 174 -17.92 -21.39 17.23
CA GLU A 174 -16.82 -21.66 16.28
C GLU A 174 -15.63 -20.72 16.57
N ILE A 175 -14.42 -21.29 16.61
CA ILE A 175 -13.18 -20.51 16.72
C ILE A 175 -12.83 -19.98 15.32
N LEU A 176 -13.02 -18.68 15.12
CA LEU A 176 -12.69 -17.98 13.88
C LEU A 176 -11.21 -17.55 13.88
N GLY A 177 -10.30 -18.51 13.68
CA GLY A 177 -8.84 -18.28 13.74
C GLY A 177 -8.29 -17.30 12.70
N GLU A 178 -9.07 -16.95 11.68
CA GLU A 178 -8.75 -15.94 10.68
C GLU A 178 -8.93 -14.50 11.21
N ILE A 179 -9.70 -14.31 12.29
CA ILE A 179 -9.93 -13.00 12.91
C ILE A 179 -9.15 -12.91 14.24
N LEU A 180 -8.07 -12.13 14.24
CA LEU A 180 -7.26 -11.92 15.44
C LEU A 180 -7.61 -10.57 16.09
N HIS A 181 -7.86 -10.61 17.39
CA HIS A 181 -8.09 -9.43 18.22
C HIS A 181 -6.84 -9.19 19.05
N ILE A 182 -6.05 -8.18 18.68
CA ILE A 182 -4.83 -7.81 19.40
C ILE A 182 -5.13 -6.57 20.24
N GLN A 183 -4.99 -6.70 21.56
CA GLN A 183 -5.19 -5.62 22.51
C GLN A 183 -3.92 -5.38 23.30
N THR A 184 -3.52 -4.12 23.43
CA THR A 184 -2.44 -3.72 24.32
C THR A 184 -2.97 -2.77 25.39
N GLY A 185 -2.39 -2.83 26.59
CA GLY A 185 -2.81 -2.07 27.75
C GLY A 185 -1.65 -1.81 28.70
N ASP A 186 -1.96 -1.10 29.78
CA ASP A 186 -1.11 -1.06 30.97
C ASP A 186 -1.72 -1.97 32.04
N GLN A 187 -1.18 -1.89 33.27
CA GLN A 187 -1.67 -2.66 34.41
C GLN A 187 -3.08 -2.25 34.87
N CYS A 188 -3.64 -1.14 34.38
CA CYS A 188 -4.94 -0.64 34.79
C CYS A 188 -6.03 -0.95 33.76
N ARG A 189 -5.71 -0.88 32.46
CA ARG A 189 -6.70 -1.09 31.39
C ARG A 189 -6.09 -1.43 30.04
N LEU A 190 -6.90 -2.10 29.22
CA LEU A 190 -6.67 -2.21 27.78
C LEU A 190 -6.86 -0.84 27.12
N ARG A 191 -5.88 -0.43 26.33
CA ARG A 191 -5.84 0.88 25.66
C ARG A 191 -6.08 0.79 24.17
N THR A 192 -5.71 -0.31 23.54
CA THR A 192 -5.79 -0.45 22.07
C THR A 192 -6.61 -1.67 21.68
N LEU A 193 -7.11 -1.61 20.45
CA LEU A 193 -7.71 -2.73 19.77
C LEU A 193 -7.24 -2.66 18.32
N THR A 194 -6.60 -3.74 17.89
CA THR A 194 -6.29 -4.00 16.49
C THR A 194 -6.99 -5.27 16.08
N ILE A 195 -7.67 -5.24 14.93
CA ILE A 195 -8.27 -6.42 14.32
C ILE A 195 -7.45 -6.77 13.08
N TYR A 196 -6.99 -8.01 12.99
CA TYR A 196 -6.44 -8.57 11.77
C TYR A 196 -7.41 -9.62 11.23
N VAL A 197 -7.67 -9.58 9.93
CA VAL A 197 -8.39 -10.63 9.20
C VAL A 197 -7.43 -11.19 8.16
N ASN A 198 -6.97 -12.42 8.39
CA ASN A 198 -6.04 -13.10 7.50
C ASN A 198 -6.59 -14.49 7.10
N PRO A 199 -7.05 -14.67 5.85
CA PRO A 199 -7.55 -15.93 5.35
C PRO A 199 -6.43 -16.97 5.23
N LYS A 200 -6.66 -18.19 5.74
CA LYS A 200 -5.67 -19.29 5.67
C LYS A 200 -5.25 -19.70 4.25
N LYS A 201 -6.10 -19.46 3.25
CA LYS A 201 -5.94 -19.96 1.87
C LYS A 201 -5.66 -18.86 0.83
N GLN A 202 -5.71 -17.58 1.19
CA GLN A 202 -5.48 -16.48 0.26
C GLN A 202 -4.24 -15.71 0.72
N ASP A 203 -3.08 -16.31 0.44
CA ASP A 203 -1.80 -15.69 0.77
C ASP A 203 -1.70 -14.32 0.09
N GLY A 204 -1.35 -13.30 0.87
CA GLY A 204 -1.24 -11.93 0.38
C GLY A 204 -2.55 -11.16 0.19
N LEU A 205 -3.67 -11.64 0.73
CA LEU A 205 -4.87 -10.82 0.94
C LEU A 205 -5.18 -10.70 2.42
N SER A 206 -5.12 -9.51 3.01
CA SER A 206 -5.41 -9.35 4.44
C SER A 206 -5.94 -7.97 4.80
N LEU A 207 -6.71 -7.90 5.88
CA LEU A 207 -7.24 -6.65 6.42
C LEU A 207 -6.69 -6.40 7.81
N LYS A 208 -6.26 -5.17 8.08
CA LYS A 208 -5.79 -4.73 9.39
C LYS A 208 -6.51 -3.44 9.78
N ILE A 209 -7.14 -3.42 10.95
CA ILE A 209 -7.91 -2.27 11.44
C ILE A 209 -7.41 -1.85 12.81
N TYR A 210 -6.98 -0.60 12.98
CA TYR A 210 -6.31 -0.17 14.21
C TYR A 210 -6.37 1.34 14.48
N ASP A 211 -5.93 1.73 15.67
CA ASP A 211 -5.70 3.12 16.07
C ASP A 211 -4.36 3.61 15.50
N LYS A 212 -4.42 4.30 14.36
CA LYS A 212 -3.25 4.81 13.65
C LYS A 212 -2.55 5.91 14.43
N LYS A 213 -3.30 6.74 15.15
CA LYS A 213 -2.72 7.81 15.98
C LYS A 213 -1.71 7.25 16.98
N LYS A 214 -2.04 6.17 17.68
CA LYS A 214 -1.15 5.52 18.66
C LYS A 214 0.05 4.83 18.03
N GLU A 215 -0.10 4.32 16.81
CA GLU A 215 1.04 3.78 16.07
C GLU A 215 1.99 4.92 15.66
N LEU A 216 1.43 6.04 15.20
CA LEU A 216 2.21 7.20 14.80
C LEU A 216 2.97 7.86 15.96
N GLU A 217 2.43 7.87 17.18
CA GLU A 217 3.11 8.34 18.40
C GLU A 217 4.45 7.62 18.67
N LYS A 218 4.62 6.41 18.13
CA LYS A 218 5.83 5.60 18.26
C LYS A 218 6.69 5.59 17.00
N SER A 219 6.29 6.34 15.97
CA SER A 219 6.94 6.35 14.66
C SER A 219 7.47 7.75 14.33
N HIS A 220 8.47 7.84 13.44
CA HIS A 220 8.93 9.12 12.90
C HIS A 220 8.13 9.58 11.66
N LYS A 221 6.89 9.10 11.48
CA LYS A 221 6.08 9.31 10.26
C LYS A 221 5.11 10.49 10.35
N SER A 222 5.63 11.66 10.75
CA SER A 222 4.82 12.89 10.91
C SER A 222 4.25 13.43 9.59
N TYR A 223 4.72 12.94 8.44
CA TYR A 223 4.22 13.30 7.11
C TYR A 223 2.82 12.75 6.81
N ILE A 224 2.44 11.60 7.37
CA ILE A 224 1.13 10.96 7.10
C ILE A 224 -0.03 11.89 7.48
N PRO A 225 -0.14 12.42 8.72
CA PRO A 225 -1.22 13.34 9.07
C PRO A 225 -1.26 14.62 8.23
N LYS A 226 -0.12 15.11 7.74
CA LYS A 226 -0.05 16.31 6.88
C LYS A 226 -0.71 16.06 5.52
N TRP A 227 -0.55 14.86 4.96
CA TRP A 227 -1.20 14.46 3.71
C TRP A 227 -2.73 14.45 3.82
N HIS A 228 -3.27 13.86 4.90
CA HIS A 228 -4.72 13.65 5.04
C HIS A 228 -5.46 14.83 5.68
N GLY A 229 -4.77 15.72 6.40
CA GLY A 229 -5.41 16.83 7.11
C GLY A 229 -6.25 16.41 8.34
N LEU A 230 -6.05 15.19 8.86
CA LEU A 230 -6.74 14.66 10.05
C LEU A 230 -5.93 14.99 11.32
N LYS A 231 -6.47 15.80 12.24
CA LYS A 231 -5.75 16.28 13.44
C LYS A 231 -6.01 15.49 14.74
N ASP A 232 -7.23 15.01 14.99
CA ASP A 232 -7.61 14.56 16.35
C ASP A 232 -7.76 13.04 16.53
N LYS A 233 -8.50 12.39 15.62
CA LYS A 233 -8.84 10.97 15.63
C LYS A 233 -8.45 10.36 14.30
N ASN A 234 -7.49 9.44 14.35
CA ASN A 234 -6.98 8.75 13.17
C ASN A 234 -6.97 7.23 13.42
N TYR A 235 -7.97 6.56 12.86
CA TYR A 235 -8.06 5.12 12.78
C TYR A 235 -7.80 4.72 11.33
N ARG A 236 -7.18 3.55 11.13
CA ARG A 236 -6.86 3.06 9.81
C ARG A 236 -7.49 1.71 9.55
N VAL A 237 -8.01 1.54 8.35
CA VAL A 237 -8.28 0.24 7.72
C VAL A 237 -7.23 0.06 6.63
N GLU A 238 -6.40 -0.95 6.74
CA GLU A 238 -5.33 -1.27 5.79
C GLU A 238 -5.65 -2.61 5.11
N LEU A 239 -5.63 -2.62 3.78
CA LEU A 239 -5.82 -3.80 2.95
C LEU A 239 -4.52 -4.10 2.21
N THR A 240 -4.01 -5.31 2.37
CA THR A 240 -2.92 -5.85 1.53
C THR A 240 -3.50 -6.62 0.37
N VAL A 241 -3.03 -6.34 -0.85
CA VAL A 241 -3.34 -7.09 -2.06
C VAL A 241 -2.07 -7.42 -2.85
N LYS A 242 -2.00 -8.64 -3.37
CA LYS A 242 -0.95 -9.10 -4.31
C LYS A 242 -1.43 -9.07 -5.75
N ASN A 243 -0.51 -9.36 -6.67
CA ASN A 243 -0.76 -9.35 -8.11
C ASN A 243 -2.01 -10.14 -8.56
N GLU A 244 -2.20 -11.37 -8.07
CA GLU A 244 -3.34 -12.20 -8.49
C GLU A 244 -4.69 -11.60 -8.06
N HIS A 245 -4.73 -10.96 -6.89
CA HIS A 245 -5.92 -10.24 -6.43
C HIS A 245 -6.19 -9.01 -7.31
N LEU A 246 -5.16 -8.27 -7.69
CA LEU A 246 -5.34 -7.14 -8.61
C LEU A 246 -5.92 -7.60 -9.95
N LYS A 247 -5.39 -8.68 -10.54
CA LYS A 247 -5.96 -9.27 -11.77
C LYS A 247 -7.44 -9.64 -11.59
N GLU A 248 -7.79 -10.28 -10.48
CA GLU A 248 -9.18 -10.63 -10.15
C GLU A 248 -10.09 -9.39 -10.07
N PHE A 249 -9.63 -8.32 -9.42
CA PHE A 249 -10.41 -7.08 -9.28
C PHE A 249 -10.68 -6.42 -10.64
N TYR A 250 -9.68 -6.31 -11.49
CA TYR A 250 -9.84 -5.71 -12.82
C TYR A 250 -10.66 -6.59 -13.76
N GLN A 251 -10.54 -7.92 -13.66
CA GLN A 251 -11.44 -8.84 -14.34
C GLN A 251 -12.90 -8.64 -13.89
N TRP A 252 -13.14 -8.47 -12.60
CA TRP A 252 -14.48 -8.18 -12.07
C TRP A 252 -15.04 -6.83 -12.56
N LYS A 253 -14.18 -5.82 -12.73
CA LYS A 253 -14.53 -4.51 -13.32
C LYS A 253 -14.72 -4.54 -14.83
N ASN A 254 -14.34 -5.63 -15.51
CA ASN A 254 -14.25 -5.71 -16.97
C ASN A 254 -13.33 -4.62 -17.56
N GLU A 255 -12.21 -4.37 -16.88
CA GLU A 255 -11.20 -3.37 -17.25
C GLU A 255 -9.85 -4.06 -17.51
N THR A 256 -9.03 -3.45 -18.35
CA THR A 256 -7.66 -3.91 -18.59
C THR A 256 -6.72 -3.47 -17.47
N PHE A 257 -5.81 -4.37 -17.07
CA PHE A 257 -4.78 -4.08 -16.09
C PHE A 257 -3.41 -4.48 -16.64
N PRO A 258 -2.38 -3.64 -16.48
CA PRO A 258 -2.39 -2.26 -15.96
C PRO A 258 -2.96 -1.24 -16.98
N ASN A 259 -3.52 -0.14 -16.48
CA ASN A 259 -3.80 1.05 -17.29
C ASN A 259 -2.54 1.92 -17.35
N GLU A 260 -2.24 2.52 -18.50
CA GLU A 260 -1.12 3.46 -18.70
C GLU A 260 -1.12 4.60 -17.65
N LEU A 261 -2.30 5.05 -17.23
CA LEU A 261 -2.45 6.14 -16.26
C LEU A 261 -2.43 5.68 -14.78
N LEU A 262 -2.08 4.43 -14.50
CA LEU A 262 -2.18 3.86 -13.15
C LEU A 262 -1.30 4.60 -12.14
N MET A 263 -0.04 4.89 -12.45
CA MET A 263 0.87 5.58 -11.53
C MET A 263 0.40 7.01 -11.26
N ALA A 264 0.04 7.76 -12.30
CA ALA A 264 -0.54 9.09 -12.18
C ALA A 264 -1.81 9.11 -11.32
N THR A 265 -2.72 8.16 -11.55
CA THR A 265 -3.97 8.02 -10.79
C THR A 265 -3.68 7.75 -9.31
N LEU A 266 -2.76 6.83 -9.01
CA LEU A 266 -2.38 6.49 -7.63
C LEU A 266 -1.61 7.60 -6.92
N ALA A 267 -0.88 8.43 -7.65
CA ALA A 267 -0.13 9.55 -7.11
C ALA A 267 -1.03 10.74 -6.72
N SER A 268 -2.14 10.91 -7.44
CA SER A 268 -3.12 11.97 -7.20
C SER A 268 -4.01 11.67 -6.00
N GLN A 269 -4.09 12.60 -5.05
CA GLN A 269 -4.96 12.45 -3.89
C GLN A 269 -6.43 12.33 -4.29
N SER A 270 -6.91 13.15 -5.24
CA SER A 270 -8.32 13.14 -5.64
C SER A 270 -8.67 11.96 -6.53
N GLN A 271 -7.87 11.69 -7.57
CA GLN A 271 -8.20 10.67 -8.58
C GLN A 271 -8.09 9.25 -8.02
N SER A 272 -7.20 9.02 -7.05
CA SER A 272 -7.06 7.70 -6.43
C SER A 272 -8.22 7.30 -5.51
N GLN A 273 -9.07 8.24 -5.06
CA GLN A 273 -10.04 7.95 -3.99
C GLN A 273 -11.01 6.83 -4.37
N ASP A 274 -11.66 6.95 -5.52
CA ASP A 274 -12.70 6.00 -5.93
C ASP A 274 -12.11 4.62 -6.26
N LEU A 275 -11.03 4.58 -7.05
CA LEU A 275 -10.35 3.33 -7.41
C LEU A 275 -9.89 2.55 -6.17
N LEU A 276 -9.20 3.23 -5.25
CA LEU A 276 -8.69 2.59 -4.04
C LEU A 276 -9.83 2.17 -3.11
N PHE A 277 -10.91 2.95 -3.04
CA PHE A 277 -12.05 2.62 -2.19
C PHE A 277 -12.83 1.45 -2.76
N ASP A 278 -13.00 1.37 -4.07
CA ASP A 278 -13.62 0.22 -4.73
C ASP A 278 -12.84 -1.07 -4.47
N MET A 279 -11.50 -1.03 -4.59
CA MET A 279 -10.65 -2.17 -4.22
C MET A 279 -10.83 -2.53 -2.74
N LEU A 280 -10.75 -1.53 -1.86
CA LEU A 280 -10.92 -1.73 -0.42
C LEU A 280 -12.29 -2.35 -0.08
N TYR A 281 -13.35 -1.84 -0.69
CA TYR A 281 -14.72 -2.29 -0.48
C TYR A 281 -14.94 -3.71 -1.02
N TYR A 282 -14.43 -3.98 -2.22
CA TYR A 282 -14.54 -5.29 -2.86
C TYR A 282 -13.89 -6.38 -2.01
N PHE A 283 -12.61 -6.19 -1.65
CA PHE A 283 -11.86 -7.20 -0.90
C PHE A 283 -12.25 -7.28 0.58
N SER A 284 -12.56 -6.16 1.24
CA SER A 284 -13.01 -6.21 2.63
C SER A 284 -14.32 -6.99 2.77
N ASN A 285 -15.27 -6.84 1.84
CA ASN A 285 -16.52 -7.61 1.86
C ASN A 285 -16.33 -9.11 1.61
N ARG A 286 -15.30 -9.49 0.84
CA ARG A 286 -14.94 -10.90 0.65
C ARG A 286 -14.31 -11.48 1.91
N LEU A 287 -13.43 -10.73 2.56
CA LEU A 287 -12.74 -11.13 3.78
C LEU A 287 -13.71 -11.19 4.98
N LEU A 288 -14.36 -10.08 5.30
CA LEU A 288 -15.23 -9.95 6.46
C LEU A 288 -16.38 -9.00 6.17
N ARG A 289 -17.60 -9.52 6.31
CA ARG A 289 -18.82 -8.72 6.37
C ARG A 289 -19.79 -9.32 7.36
N PHE A 290 -20.90 -8.64 7.60
CA PHE A 290 -21.92 -9.07 8.55
C PHE A 290 -23.27 -9.21 7.86
N SER A 291 -24.18 -9.93 8.49
CA SER A 291 -25.60 -9.89 8.16
C SER A 291 -26.37 -9.38 9.38
N TYR A 292 -27.19 -8.35 9.17
CA TYR A 292 -28.08 -7.78 10.16
C TYR A 292 -29.51 -7.85 9.61
N ASN A 293 -30.42 -8.48 10.35
CA ASN A 293 -31.81 -8.71 9.91
C ASN A 293 -31.92 -9.29 8.49
N GLY A 294 -31.06 -10.27 8.17
CA GLY A 294 -31.04 -10.92 6.85
C GLY A 294 -30.38 -10.11 5.72
N LYS A 295 -30.01 -8.85 5.96
CA LYS A 295 -29.31 -8.01 4.97
C LYS A 295 -27.80 -8.08 5.17
N GLY A 296 -27.05 -8.30 4.10
CA GLY A 296 -25.59 -8.21 4.14
C GLY A 296 -25.12 -6.76 4.28
N ILE A 297 -24.25 -6.50 5.23
CA ILE A 297 -23.66 -5.19 5.49
C ILE A 297 -22.14 -5.29 5.55
N SER A 298 -21.45 -4.33 4.93
CA SER A 298 -20.00 -4.21 4.98
C SER A 298 -19.53 -3.71 6.34
N ILE A 299 -18.24 -3.87 6.64
CA ILE A 299 -17.62 -3.26 7.82
C ILE A 299 -17.73 -1.73 7.84
N PHE A 300 -17.88 -1.10 6.67
CA PHE A 300 -18.01 0.36 6.53
C PHE A 300 -19.43 0.86 6.83
N GLN A 301 -20.40 -0.06 6.93
CA GLN A 301 -21.81 0.23 7.25
C GLN A 301 -22.17 -0.10 8.71
N LEU A 302 -21.24 -0.68 9.48
CA LEU A 302 -21.38 -0.87 10.93
C LEU A 302 -21.37 0.44 11.70
#